data_AF-A0A1H2ZZB4-F1
#
_entry.id   AF-A0A1H2ZZB4-F1
#
_cell.length_a   1.000
_cell.length_b   1.000
_cell.length_c   1.000
_cell.angle_alpha   90.00
_cell.angle_beta   90.00
_cell.angle_gamma   90.00
#
_symmetry.space_group_name_H-M   'P 1'
#
loop_
_entity.id
_entity.type
_entity.pdbx_description
1 polymer ?
#
loop_
_entity_poly.entity_id
_entity_poly.type
_entity_poly.pdbx_seq_one_letter_code
_entity_poly.pdbx_strand_id
1 'polypeptide(L)'
;MVPVEKENAYQLRDHLYNKVIEGAYIDPFKSCFLHFLGLLKGSVPSFDFAVLPLYQRCAIAGLGVLDEVVSSQDVSRLLGQAAKIDSTPRPWVSDVFGVMAVKWLVAKMDDDHIAREFESWISGFLSQQVSSDNLNTFEKDIAAYVSSGESAIYTSACVPLFLHYQKIQRIGDHQERLSLIDRFMGEFRAQAQRDASTAFLSLMVYVFDQVNQDVAMVPPKGWSLGDLLGFLDHIPVGLKRWTWEDAGRTKGAEPVKWPVMNEYHVQNLLYVLLAPIFNDIADEVNLQPVGQKNPRIDLYLPSLHTIIEVKYRKNVKKSFPALVGEIAEDASLYRADEKYMDALIVTFLWDCTRATQEHAKFKEGVLKIDGINGCVVVSAPSTMDG
;
A
#
# COMPACT_ATOMS: atom_id res chain seq x y z
N MET A 1 -17.32 23.45 -12.21
CA MET A 1 -16.55 22.53 -11.34
C MET A 1 -17.42 21.33 -11.06
N VAL A 2 -17.11 20.18 -11.65
CA VAL A 2 -17.80 18.92 -11.34
C VAL A 2 -17.28 18.45 -9.98
N PRO A 3 -18.13 18.04 -9.03
CA PRO A 3 -17.66 17.43 -7.79
C PRO A 3 -16.98 16.11 -8.18
N VAL A 4 -15.67 16.04 -8.04
CA VAL A 4 -14.99 14.74 -8.08
C VAL A 4 -15.58 13.92 -6.94
N GLU A 5 -16.18 12.77 -7.22
CA GLU A 5 -16.56 11.82 -6.19
C GLU A 5 -15.26 11.24 -5.61
N LYS A 6 -14.75 11.91 -4.57
CA LYS A 6 -13.44 11.76 -3.92
C LYS A 6 -13.25 10.43 -3.17
N GLU A 7 -14.05 9.41 -3.44
CA GLU A 7 -13.92 8.09 -2.81
C GLU A 7 -12.89 7.20 -3.51
N ASN A 8 -12.64 7.40 -4.82
CA ASN A 8 -11.66 6.63 -5.57
C ASN A 8 -10.26 7.29 -5.54
N ALA A 9 -9.29 6.61 -4.92
CA ALA A 9 -7.92 7.10 -4.79
C ALA A 9 -7.22 7.35 -6.14
N TYR A 10 -7.55 6.59 -7.19
CA TYR A 10 -6.97 6.77 -8.52
C TYR A 10 -7.51 8.04 -9.22
N GLN A 11 -8.79 8.33 -9.05
CA GLN A 11 -9.38 9.59 -9.56
C GLN A 11 -8.79 10.80 -8.83
N LEU A 12 -8.58 10.69 -7.52
CA LEU A 12 -7.88 11.72 -6.75
C LEU A 12 -6.44 11.90 -7.27
N ARG A 13 -5.72 10.81 -7.54
CA ARG A 13 -4.38 10.88 -8.12
C ARG A 13 -4.36 11.61 -9.46
N ASP A 14 -5.27 11.31 -10.37
CA ASP A 14 -5.32 12.00 -11.66
C ASP A 14 -5.66 13.49 -11.50
N HIS A 15 -6.56 13.83 -10.57
CA HIS A 15 -6.85 15.22 -10.24
C HIS A 15 -5.63 15.97 -9.68
N LEU A 16 -4.89 15.37 -8.75
CA LEU A 16 -3.67 15.96 -8.20
C LEU A 16 -2.57 16.07 -9.26
N TYR A 17 -2.41 15.05 -10.10
CA TYR A 17 -1.46 15.05 -11.21
C TYR A 17 -1.74 16.19 -12.20
N ASN A 18 -3.00 16.43 -12.57
CA ASN A 18 -3.36 17.54 -13.46
C ASN A 18 -3.00 18.90 -12.85
N LYS A 19 -3.30 19.11 -11.56
CA LYS A 19 -2.87 20.33 -10.83
C LYS A 19 -1.35 20.51 -10.83
N VAL A 20 -0.63 19.41 -10.70
CA VAL A 20 0.84 19.40 -10.69
C VAL A 20 1.39 19.83 -12.04
N ILE A 21 0.87 19.29 -13.15
CA ILE A 21 1.27 19.67 -14.50
C ILE A 21 0.99 21.16 -14.77
N GLU A 22 -0.21 21.65 -14.41
CA GLU A 22 -0.57 23.06 -14.54
C GLU A 22 0.36 23.97 -13.72
N GLY A 23 0.64 23.59 -12.47
CA GLY A 23 1.47 24.37 -11.56
C GLY A 23 2.97 24.37 -11.87
N ALA A 24 3.44 23.41 -12.67
CA ALA A 24 4.85 23.28 -13.03
C ALA A 24 5.22 23.95 -14.37
N TYR A 25 4.24 24.13 -15.28
CA TYR A 25 4.49 24.54 -16.67
C TYR A 25 5.33 25.81 -16.84
N ILE A 26 5.25 26.75 -15.89
CA ILE A 26 5.95 28.04 -15.95
C ILE A 26 7.14 28.15 -14.98
N ASP A 27 7.40 27.12 -14.19
CA ASP A 27 8.41 27.14 -13.13
C ASP A 27 9.52 26.13 -13.46
N PRO A 28 10.74 26.61 -13.81
CA PRO A 28 11.85 25.75 -14.18
C PRO A 28 12.19 24.69 -13.14
N PHE A 29 12.17 25.05 -11.86
CA PHE A 29 12.50 24.11 -10.78
C PHE A 29 11.42 23.02 -10.67
N LYS A 30 10.13 23.39 -10.65
CA LYS A 30 9.03 22.42 -10.54
C LYS A 30 8.98 21.48 -11.75
N SER A 31 9.23 22.00 -12.95
CA SER A 31 9.33 21.19 -14.16
C SER A 31 10.49 20.18 -14.09
N CYS A 32 11.67 20.62 -13.65
CA CYS A 32 12.82 19.73 -13.42
C CYS A 32 12.52 18.71 -12.31
N PHE A 33 11.85 19.11 -11.24
CA PHE A 33 11.49 18.23 -10.13
C PHE A 33 10.50 17.14 -10.57
N LEU A 34 9.52 17.47 -11.42
CA LEU A 34 8.63 16.46 -12.00
C LEU A 34 9.36 15.46 -12.89
N HIS A 35 10.33 15.94 -13.66
CA HIS A 35 11.15 15.08 -14.49
C HIS A 35 12.04 14.17 -13.64
N PHE A 36 12.64 14.70 -12.57
CA PHE A 36 13.40 13.94 -11.58
C PHE A 36 12.56 12.80 -10.96
N LEU A 37 11.30 13.07 -10.65
CA LEU A 37 10.36 12.06 -10.13
C LEU A 37 9.85 11.09 -11.21
N GLY A 38 10.19 11.26 -12.48
CA GLY A 38 9.69 10.44 -13.58
C GLY A 38 8.20 10.65 -13.90
N LEU A 39 7.59 11.74 -13.41
CA LEU A 39 6.18 12.07 -13.63
C LEU A 39 5.94 12.86 -14.91
N LEU A 40 6.96 13.58 -15.42
CA LEU A 40 6.87 14.30 -16.68
C LEU A 40 7.12 13.36 -17.86
N LYS A 41 6.13 13.21 -18.75
CA LYS A 41 6.30 12.47 -20.01
C LYS A 41 7.05 13.33 -21.02
N GLY A 42 8.30 12.95 -21.33
CA GLY A 42 9.14 13.64 -22.31
C GLY A 42 10.23 14.51 -21.67
N SER A 43 10.76 15.46 -22.43
CA SER A 43 11.82 16.37 -21.96
C SER A 43 11.27 17.51 -21.11
N VAL A 44 12.11 18.03 -20.22
CA VAL A 44 11.84 19.26 -19.47
C VAL A 44 11.55 20.42 -20.47
N PRO A 45 10.56 21.29 -20.21
CA PRO A 45 10.33 22.49 -21.03
C PRO A 45 11.59 23.33 -21.18
N SER A 46 11.80 23.93 -22.36
CA SER A 46 12.97 24.78 -22.61
C SER A 46 12.92 26.06 -21.78
N PHE A 47 14.02 26.37 -21.10
CA PHE A 47 14.26 27.64 -20.44
C PHE A 47 15.75 27.97 -20.49
N ASP A 48 16.09 29.25 -20.35
CA ASP A 48 17.49 29.69 -20.28
C ASP A 48 18.02 29.52 -18.85
N PHE A 49 18.90 28.53 -18.65
CA PHE A 49 19.48 28.23 -17.35
C PHE A 49 20.36 29.37 -16.82
N ALA A 50 21.07 30.08 -17.71
CA ALA A 50 22.08 31.07 -17.33
C ALA A 50 21.47 32.34 -16.70
N VAL A 51 20.22 32.68 -17.07
CA VAL A 51 19.50 33.84 -16.53
C VAL A 51 18.79 33.57 -15.20
N LEU A 52 18.75 32.31 -14.75
CA LEU A 52 18.10 31.96 -13.49
C LEU A 52 18.89 32.51 -12.28
N PRO A 53 18.19 32.93 -11.20
CA PRO A 53 18.84 33.25 -9.94
C PRO A 53 19.77 32.12 -9.48
N LEU A 54 20.91 32.48 -8.89
CA LEU A 54 21.93 31.52 -8.44
C LEU A 54 21.32 30.37 -7.61
N TYR A 55 20.41 30.69 -6.69
CA TYR A 55 19.69 29.68 -5.90
C TYR A 55 18.96 28.64 -6.76
N GLN A 56 18.19 29.09 -7.77
CA GLN A 56 17.46 28.19 -8.66
C GLN A 56 18.40 27.35 -9.52
N ARG A 57 19.51 27.94 -10.01
CA ARG A 57 20.54 27.18 -10.73
C ARG A 57 21.12 26.05 -9.88
N CYS A 58 21.49 26.34 -8.63
CA CYS A 58 21.99 25.33 -7.69
C CYS A 58 20.93 24.25 -7.38
N ALA A 59 19.68 24.66 -7.12
CA ALA A 59 18.59 23.72 -6.83
C ALA A 59 18.31 22.78 -8.02
N ILE A 60 18.24 23.31 -9.25
CA ILE A 60 18.02 22.51 -10.47
C ILE A 60 19.21 21.57 -10.73
N ALA A 61 20.45 22.06 -10.63
CA ALA A 61 21.65 21.23 -10.79
C ALA A 61 21.69 20.09 -9.76
N GLY A 62 21.20 20.34 -8.54
CA GLY A 62 21.08 19.35 -7.48
C GLY A 62 20.20 18.15 -7.85
N LEU A 63 19.14 18.36 -8.63
CA LEU A 63 18.28 17.28 -9.14
C LEU A 63 19.03 16.38 -10.13
N GLY A 64 20.03 16.89 -10.85
CA GLY A 64 20.83 16.12 -11.80
C GLY A 64 20.05 15.64 -13.03
N VAL A 65 19.04 16.41 -13.46
CA VAL A 65 18.20 16.10 -14.63
C VAL A 65 18.63 16.83 -15.91
N LEU A 66 19.53 17.80 -15.78
CA LEU A 66 20.13 18.55 -16.89
C LEU A 66 21.65 18.33 -16.87
N ASP A 67 22.29 18.50 -18.03
CA ASP A 67 23.76 18.46 -18.16
C ASP A 67 24.46 19.75 -17.69
N GLU A 68 23.68 20.74 -17.25
CA GLU A 68 24.18 22.03 -16.77
C GLU A 68 24.93 21.88 -15.44
N VAL A 69 26.13 22.46 -15.36
CA VAL A 69 27.01 22.35 -14.19
C VAL A 69 27.10 23.67 -13.44
N VAL A 70 27.05 23.60 -12.11
CA VAL A 70 27.31 24.72 -11.22
C VAL A 70 28.67 24.51 -10.55
N SER A 71 29.52 25.55 -10.57
CA SER A 71 30.87 25.47 -9.98
C SER A 71 30.83 25.48 -8.45
N SER A 72 31.87 24.92 -7.81
CA SER A 72 32.07 25.01 -6.35
C SER A 72 32.04 26.46 -5.86
N GLN A 73 32.62 27.39 -6.62
CA GLN A 73 32.61 28.81 -6.30
C GLN A 73 31.20 29.41 -6.32
N ASP A 74 30.34 28.99 -7.25
CA ASP A 74 28.94 29.40 -7.28
C ASP A 74 28.16 28.87 -6.08
N VAL A 75 28.42 27.62 -5.67
CA VAL A 75 27.80 27.03 -4.48
C VAL A 75 28.26 27.76 -3.21
N SER A 76 29.56 27.94 -2.98
CA SER A 76 30.06 28.72 -1.84
C SER A 76 29.50 30.15 -1.83
N ARG A 77 29.37 30.80 -3.01
CA ARG A 77 28.73 32.12 -3.11
C ARG A 77 27.26 32.11 -2.70
N LEU A 78 26.52 31.04 -2.95
CA LEU A 78 25.14 30.88 -2.47
C LEU A 78 25.11 30.69 -0.95
N LEU A 79 25.95 29.79 -0.43
CA LEU A 79 25.98 29.42 0.99
C LEU A 79 26.48 30.58 1.88
N GLY A 80 27.25 31.51 1.32
CA GLY A 80 27.64 32.76 1.98
C GLY A 80 26.56 33.84 2.06
N GLN A 81 25.38 33.66 1.45
CA GLN A 81 24.31 34.67 1.48
C GLN A 81 23.50 34.60 2.78
N ALA A 82 23.25 35.76 3.37
CA ALA A 82 22.37 35.87 4.53
C ALA A 82 20.94 35.43 4.21
N ALA A 83 20.27 34.75 5.15
CA ALA A 83 18.89 34.29 4.99
C ALA A 83 17.85 35.41 4.89
N LYS A 84 18.20 36.63 5.32
CA LYS A 84 17.36 37.83 5.23
C LYS A 84 18.19 39.01 4.73
N ILE A 85 17.57 39.88 3.95
CA ILE A 85 18.11 41.21 3.59
C ILE A 85 17.08 42.24 4.03
N ASP A 86 17.47 43.18 4.89
CA ASP A 86 16.58 44.21 5.45
C ASP A 86 15.28 43.61 6.01
N SER A 87 15.40 42.52 6.77
CA SER A 87 14.29 41.71 7.32
C SER A 87 13.43 40.94 6.31
N THR A 88 13.66 41.11 5.01
CA THR A 88 12.98 40.35 3.96
C THR A 88 13.61 38.96 3.81
N PRO A 89 12.86 37.86 3.99
CA PRO A 89 13.38 36.51 3.82
C PRO A 89 13.76 36.25 2.37
N ARG A 90 14.88 35.55 2.18
CA ARG A 90 15.32 35.09 0.87
C ARG A 90 14.47 33.89 0.40
N PRO A 91 14.40 33.61 -0.92
CA PRO A 91 13.51 32.58 -1.46
C PRO A 91 13.70 31.18 -0.84
N TRP A 92 14.94 30.80 -0.54
CA TRP A 92 15.27 29.50 0.05
C TRP A 92 14.80 29.33 1.51
N VAL A 93 14.43 30.41 2.19
CA VAL A 93 13.96 30.34 3.58
C VAL A 93 12.63 29.58 3.68
N SER A 94 11.77 29.69 2.68
CA SER A 94 10.47 29.01 2.63
C SER A 94 10.43 27.81 1.69
N ASP A 95 11.51 27.55 0.94
CA ASP A 95 11.56 26.52 -0.09
C ASP A 95 12.40 25.32 0.34
N VAL A 96 11.80 24.45 1.16
CA VAL A 96 12.49 23.25 1.68
C VAL A 96 12.86 22.25 0.58
N PHE A 97 12.13 22.21 -0.54
CA PHE A 97 12.41 21.31 -1.66
C PHE A 97 13.62 21.75 -2.46
N GLY A 98 13.75 23.05 -2.74
CA GLY A 98 14.95 23.57 -3.37
C GLY A 98 16.18 23.45 -2.47
N VAL A 99 16.05 23.68 -1.16
CA VAL A 99 17.13 23.44 -0.18
C VAL A 99 17.55 21.96 -0.15
N MET A 100 16.60 21.03 -0.19
CA MET A 100 16.89 19.59 -0.33
C MET A 100 17.68 19.29 -1.60
N ALA A 101 17.31 19.87 -2.73
CA ALA A 101 18.05 19.69 -3.97
C ALA A 101 19.48 20.28 -3.87
N VAL A 102 19.66 21.42 -3.21
CA VAL A 102 21.00 21.98 -2.93
C VAL A 102 21.82 21.03 -2.04
N LYS A 103 21.22 20.37 -1.03
CA LYS A 103 21.90 19.33 -0.25
C LYS A 103 22.45 18.22 -1.15
N TRP A 104 21.67 17.76 -2.13
CA TRP A 104 22.14 16.75 -3.08
C TRP A 104 23.23 17.26 -4.02
N LEU A 105 23.18 18.53 -4.43
CA LEU A 105 24.27 19.14 -5.19
C LEU A 105 25.57 19.13 -4.37
N VAL A 106 25.51 19.56 -3.12
CA VAL A 106 26.67 19.58 -2.20
C VAL A 106 27.23 18.18 -1.99
N ALA A 107 26.36 17.18 -1.78
CA ALA A 107 26.79 15.79 -1.64
C ALA A 107 27.46 15.24 -2.91
N LYS A 108 27.01 15.64 -4.11
CA LYS A 108 27.62 15.25 -5.39
C LYS A 108 29.00 15.86 -5.63
N MET A 109 29.32 16.99 -4.98
CA MET A 109 30.60 17.66 -5.14
C MET A 109 31.75 16.97 -4.38
N ASP A 110 31.42 16.14 -3.38
CA ASP A 110 32.40 15.41 -2.56
C ASP A 110 33.48 16.33 -1.95
N ASP A 111 33.05 17.52 -1.47
CA ASP A 111 33.92 18.56 -0.91
C ASP A 111 33.51 18.87 0.55
N ASP A 112 34.36 18.44 1.50
CA ASP A 112 34.18 18.64 2.95
C ASP A 112 34.09 20.11 3.37
N HIS A 113 34.69 21.03 2.62
CA HIS A 113 34.59 22.46 2.91
C HIS A 113 33.18 22.96 2.59
N ILE A 114 32.68 22.66 1.38
CA ILE A 114 31.34 23.05 0.95
C ILE A 114 30.27 22.37 1.80
N ALA A 115 30.47 21.11 2.19
CA ALA A 115 29.58 20.40 3.11
C ALA A 115 29.43 21.15 4.45
N ARG A 116 30.53 21.66 5.03
CA ARG A 116 30.49 22.45 6.26
C ARG A 116 29.86 23.83 6.06
N GLU A 117 30.10 24.48 4.93
CA GLU A 117 29.42 25.73 4.58
C GLU A 117 27.90 25.52 4.49
N PHE A 118 27.46 24.38 3.92
CA PHE A 118 26.04 24.04 3.80
C PHE A 118 25.40 23.85 5.17
N GLU A 119 26.02 23.09 6.07
CA GLU A 119 25.53 22.89 7.43
C GLU A 119 25.43 24.22 8.20
N SER A 120 26.44 25.09 8.07
CA SER A 120 26.40 26.45 8.63
C SER A 120 25.25 27.26 8.02
N TRP A 121 25.04 27.18 6.71
CA TRP A 121 24.01 27.92 6.00
C TRP A 121 22.60 27.53 6.45
N ILE A 122 22.28 26.23 6.51
CA ILE A 122 20.95 25.77 6.94
C ILE A 122 20.70 26.03 8.43
N SER A 123 21.74 25.98 9.28
CA SER A 123 21.60 26.29 10.71
C SER A 123 21.12 27.72 10.96
N GLY A 124 21.41 28.64 10.04
CA GLY A 124 21.04 30.06 10.13
C GLY A 124 19.57 30.37 9.89
N PHE A 125 18.77 29.44 9.34
CA PHE A 125 17.35 29.69 9.07
C PHE A 125 16.42 28.50 9.29
N LEU A 126 16.87 27.27 9.03
CA LEU A 126 15.97 26.11 8.93
C LEU A 126 15.36 25.73 10.29
N SER A 127 16.14 25.81 11.37
CA SER A 127 15.65 25.58 12.75
C SER A 127 14.51 26.52 13.14
N GLN A 128 14.63 27.81 12.78
CA GLN A 128 13.59 28.81 13.01
C GLN A 128 12.32 28.49 12.19
N GLN A 129 12.46 28.04 10.94
CA GLN A 129 11.31 27.70 10.10
C GLN A 129 10.57 26.47 10.62
N VAL A 130 11.30 25.43 11.05
CA VAL A 130 10.70 24.22 11.64
C VAL A 130 9.94 24.54 12.92
N SER A 131 10.47 25.46 13.75
CA SER A 131 9.79 25.94 14.96
C SER A 131 8.59 26.85 14.69
N SER A 132 8.48 27.41 13.49
CA SER A 132 7.37 28.26 13.08
C SER A 132 6.18 27.45 12.55
N ASP A 133 5.00 28.05 12.52
CA ASP A 133 3.80 27.48 11.90
C ASP A 133 3.76 27.68 10.38
N ASN A 134 4.85 28.16 9.76
CA ASN A 134 4.90 28.43 8.32
C ASN A 134 5.05 27.16 7.48
N LEU A 135 5.66 26.11 8.05
CA LEU A 135 5.86 24.84 7.35
C LEU A 135 4.75 23.85 7.73
N ASN A 136 4.20 23.17 6.74
CA ASN A 136 3.30 22.05 6.99
C ASN A 136 4.08 20.81 7.47
N THR A 137 3.37 19.77 7.92
CA THR A 137 3.99 18.53 8.45
C THR A 137 4.99 17.89 7.49
N PHE A 138 4.69 17.86 6.19
CA PHE A 138 5.55 17.25 5.18
C PHE A 138 6.80 18.11 4.91
N GLU A 139 6.64 19.42 4.91
CA GLU A 139 7.77 20.35 4.77
C GLU A 139 8.71 20.30 5.97
N LYS A 140 8.15 20.09 7.18
CA LYS A 140 8.94 19.84 8.40
C LYS A 140 9.74 18.54 8.30
N ASP A 141 9.16 17.49 7.73
CA ASP A 141 9.87 16.22 7.50
C ASP A 141 10.99 16.33 6.46
N ILE A 142 10.78 17.10 5.37
CA ILE A 142 11.86 17.41 4.41
C ILE A 142 12.96 18.22 5.09
N ALA A 143 12.60 19.22 5.92
CA ALA A 143 13.57 19.98 6.70
C ALA A 143 14.36 19.08 7.68
N ALA A 144 13.69 18.12 8.34
CA ALA A 144 14.34 17.15 9.21
C ALA A 144 15.34 16.27 8.44
N TYR A 145 14.99 15.80 7.24
CA TYR A 145 15.92 15.10 6.34
C TYR A 145 17.12 15.98 5.97
N VAL A 146 16.87 17.25 5.63
CA VAL A 146 17.93 18.18 5.26
C VAL A 146 18.93 18.38 6.40
N SER A 147 18.47 18.52 7.64
CA SER A 147 19.32 18.75 8.81
C SER A 147 19.97 17.48 9.37
N SER A 148 19.27 16.35 9.41
CA SER A 148 19.69 15.18 10.18
C SER A 148 19.99 13.94 9.34
N GLY A 149 19.76 14.00 8.02
CA GLY A 149 20.01 12.89 7.11
C GLY A 149 19.34 11.60 7.57
N GLU A 150 20.14 10.53 7.72
CA GLU A 150 19.66 9.20 8.12
C GLU A 150 19.10 9.13 9.55
N SER A 151 19.45 10.08 10.42
CA SER A 151 18.95 10.15 11.80
C SER A 151 17.63 10.92 11.94
N ALA A 152 17.03 11.34 10.83
CA ALA A 152 15.76 12.07 10.85
C ALA A 152 14.60 11.16 11.30
N ILE A 153 13.71 11.73 12.12
CA ILE A 153 12.44 11.10 12.51
C ILE A 153 11.33 11.80 11.75
N TYR A 154 10.51 11.03 11.03
CA TYR A 154 9.45 11.54 10.18
C TYR A 154 8.09 11.43 10.84
N THR A 155 7.30 12.50 10.73
CA THR A 155 5.93 12.52 11.22
C THR A 155 4.97 11.93 10.18
N SER A 156 5.15 12.28 8.91
CA SER A 156 4.38 11.76 7.77
C SER A 156 4.94 10.45 7.25
N ALA A 157 4.10 9.68 6.56
CA ALA A 157 4.54 8.51 5.82
C ALA A 157 5.06 8.83 4.42
N CYS A 158 4.60 9.94 3.84
CA CYS A 158 4.95 10.34 2.49
C CYS A 158 6.46 10.54 2.26
N VAL A 159 7.14 11.28 3.15
CA VAL A 159 8.58 11.58 3.02
C VAL A 159 9.48 10.34 3.13
N PRO A 160 9.37 9.48 4.17
CA PRO A 160 10.21 8.28 4.25
C PRO A 160 9.98 7.31 3.07
N LEU A 161 8.74 7.16 2.60
CA LEU A 161 8.44 6.36 1.41
C LEU A 161 9.07 6.95 0.14
N PHE A 162 9.00 8.28 -0.03
CA PHE A 162 9.67 8.97 -1.12
C PHE A 162 11.18 8.69 -1.12
N LEU A 163 11.85 8.85 0.03
CA LEU A 163 13.29 8.61 0.16
C LEU A 163 13.63 7.13 -0.10
N HIS A 164 12.76 6.20 0.29
CA HIS A 164 12.90 4.77 0.01
C HIS A 164 12.84 4.46 -1.48
N TYR A 165 11.80 4.92 -2.18
CA TYR A 165 11.62 4.62 -3.60
C TYR A 165 12.65 5.33 -4.49
N GLN A 166 13.16 6.49 -4.06
CA GLN A 166 14.30 7.15 -4.69
C GLN A 166 15.66 6.52 -4.35
N LYS A 167 15.69 5.46 -3.51
CA LYS A 167 16.92 4.76 -3.06
C LYS A 167 17.89 5.68 -2.30
N ILE A 168 17.37 6.72 -1.65
CA ILE A 168 18.14 7.65 -0.83
C ILE A 168 18.26 7.11 0.60
N GLN A 169 17.16 6.67 1.19
CA GLN A 169 17.13 6.07 2.53
C GLN A 169 16.25 4.83 2.53
N ARG A 170 16.86 3.65 2.74
CA ARG A 170 16.15 2.38 2.64
C ARG A 170 15.36 2.08 3.93
N ILE A 171 14.07 1.82 3.79
CA ILE A 171 13.28 1.15 4.82
C ILE A 171 13.60 -0.35 4.75
N GLY A 172 14.30 -0.85 5.77
CA GLY A 172 14.78 -2.23 5.83
C GLY A 172 13.71 -3.21 6.29
N ASP A 173 12.85 -2.80 7.22
CA ASP A 173 11.81 -3.63 7.79
C ASP A 173 10.54 -3.64 6.91
N HIS A 174 10.03 -4.84 6.63
CA HIS A 174 8.89 -5.00 5.74
C HIS A 174 7.58 -4.55 6.40
N GLN A 175 7.41 -4.81 7.70
CA GLN A 175 6.19 -4.44 8.43
C GLN A 175 6.10 -2.91 8.61
N GLU A 176 7.22 -2.27 8.93
CA GLU A 176 7.35 -0.81 8.97
C GLU A 176 6.97 -0.19 7.63
N ARG A 177 7.48 -0.75 6.52
CA ARG A 177 7.14 -0.27 5.18
C ARG A 177 5.65 -0.40 4.87
N LEU A 178 5.03 -1.53 5.21
CA LEU A 178 3.58 -1.72 5.03
C LEU A 178 2.76 -0.75 5.90
N SER A 179 3.18 -0.52 7.14
CA SER A 179 2.55 0.46 8.03
C SER A 179 2.63 1.88 7.47
N LEU A 180 3.78 2.27 6.90
CA LEU A 180 3.93 3.55 6.22
C LEU A 180 3.04 3.63 4.98
N ILE A 181 2.93 2.57 4.19
CA ILE A 181 2.04 2.53 3.02
C ILE A 181 0.58 2.79 3.42
N ASP A 182 0.07 2.11 4.45
CA ASP A 182 -1.30 2.29 4.93
C ASP A 182 -1.55 3.73 5.42
N ARG A 183 -0.63 4.25 6.25
CA ARG A 183 -0.68 5.64 6.72
C ARG A 183 -0.65 6.65 5.57
N PHE A 184 0.21 6.43 4.58
CA PHE A 184 0.31 7.28 3.40
C PHE A 184 -1.00 7.30 2.61
N MET A 185 -1.70 6.19 2.46
CA MET A 185 -3.00 6.17 1.77
C MET A 185 -4.05 7.03 2.50
N GLY A 186 -3.99 7.08 3.84
CA GLY A 186 -4.77 8.02 4.64
C GLY A 186 -4.38 9.49 4.38
N GLU A 187 -3.09 9.80 4.42
CA GLU A 187 -2.55 11.14 4.12
C GLU A 187 -2.94 11.62 2.71
N PHE A 188 -2.84 10.73 1.72
CA PHE A 188 -3.17 10.99 0.33
C PHE A 188 -4.64 11.36 0.14
N ARG A 189 -5.56 10.60 0.74
CA ARG A 189 -7.00 10.90 0.71
C ARG A 189 -7.32 12.22 1.39
N ALA A 190 -6.66 12.54 2.51
CA ALA A 190 -6.84 13.81 3.22
C ALA A 190 -6.42 15.03 2.38
N GLN A 191 -5.48 14.85 1.44
CA GLN A 191 -5.01 15.92 0.56
C GLN A 191 -6.11 16.47 -0.38
N ALA A 192 -7.19 15.71 -0.61
CA ALA A 192 -8.30 16.13 -1.45
C ALA A 192 -9.03 17.40 -0.96
N GLN A 193 -8.79 17.82 0.28
CA GLN A 193 -9.44 18.97 0.92
C GLN A 193 -8.47 20.12 1.22
N ARG A 194 -7.17 19.99 0.91
CA ARG A 194 -6.14 20.95 1.28
C ARG A 194 -5.52 21.61 0.05
N ASP A 195 -5.14 22.87 0.21
CA ASP A 195 -4.24 23.52 -0.73
C ASP A 195 -2.80 23.12 -0.41
N ALA A 196 -1.98 22.92 -1.43
CA ALA A 196 -0.63 22.40 -1.30
C ALA A 196 0.27 22.91 -2.40
N SER A 197 1.56 23.04 -2.09
CA SER A 197 2.57 23.41 -3.08
C SER A 197 2.67 22.34 -4.18
N THR A 198 2.96 22.77 -5.40
CA THR A 198 3.16 21.88 -6.56
C THR A 198 4.23 20.83 -6.28
N ALA A 199 5.32 21.20 -5.61
CA ALA A 199 6.40 20.27 -5.25
C ALA A 199 5.91 19.16 -4.31
N PHE A 200 5.13 19.53 -3.28
CA PHE A 200 4.56 18.54 -2.38
C PHE A 200 3.55 17.62 -3.09
N LEU A 201 2.66 18.18 -3.92
CA LEU A 201 1.73 17.37 -4.71
C LEU A 201 2.45 16.43 -5.68
N SER A 202 3.59 16.86 -6.24
CA SER A 202 4.44 16.02 -7.10
C SER A 202 4.96 14.81 -6.33
N LEU A 203 5.44 15.02 -5.10
CA LEU A 203 5.92 13.95 -4.23
C LEU A 203 4.79 12.99 -3.84
N MET A 204 3.60 13.50 -3.50
CA MET A 204 2.42 12.66 -3.20
C MET A 204 2.02 11.78 -4.38
N VAL A 205 1.97 12.33 -5.60
CA VAL A 205 1.63 11.54 -6.81
C VAL A 205 2.71 10.51 -7.11
N TYR A 206 3.99 10.88 -6.98
CA TYR A 206 5.10 9.95 -7.16
C TYR A 206 5.03 8.77 -6.18
N VAL A 207 4.87 9.05 -4.88
CA VAL A 207 4.77 7.99 -3.86
C VAL A 207 3.55 7.12 -4.11
N PHE A 208 2.41 7.70 -4.48
CA PHE A 208 1.22 6.91 -4.83
C PHE A 208 1.48 5.96 -6.00
N ASP A 209 2.14 6.42 -7.06
CA ASP A 209 2.46 5.59 -8.22
C ASP A 209 3.43 4.46 -7.83
N GLN A 210 4.45 4.76 -7.00
CA GLN A 210 5.41 3.75 -6.53
C GLN A 210 4.78 2.72 -5.59
N VAL A 211 3.95 3.17 -4.65
CA VAL A 211 3.18 2.28 -3.76
C VAL A 211 2.29 1.37 -4.58
N ASN A 212 1.56 1.91 -5.57
CA ASN A 212 0.73 1.08 -6.42
C ASN A 212 1.54 0.11 -7.28
N GLN A 213 2.75 0.45 -7.72
CA GLN A 213 3.63 -0.49 -8.42
C GLN A 213 4.16 -1.59 -7.48
N ASP A 214 4.53 -1.24 -6.24
CA ASP A 214 4.94 -2.20 -5.20
C ASP A 214 3.76 -3.15 -4.85
N VAL A 215 2.53 -2.64 -4.91
CA VAL A 215 1.28 -3.39 -4.66
C VAL A 215 0.77 -4.15 -5.90
N ALA A 216 1.04 -3.71 -7.14
CA ALA A 216 0.48 -4.26 -8.37
C ALA A 216 1.30 -5.38 -9.03
N MET A 217 2.56 -5.63 -8.61
CA MET A 217 3.37 -6.69 -9.20
C MET A 217 3.01 -8.13 -8.77
N VAL A 218 2.12 -8.32 -7.80
CA VAL A 218 1.46 -9.59 -7.40
C VAL A 218 0.19 -9.18 -6.63
N PRO A 219 -0.98 -9.88 -6.66
CA PRO A 219 -2.03 -9.55 -5.68
C PRO A 219 -1.44 -9.64 -4.26
N PRO A 220 -1.84 -8.74 -3.36
CA PRO A 220 -0.89 -7.97 -2.57
C PRO A 220 -0.29 -8.80 -1.44
N LYS A 221 1.04 -8.85 -1.36
CA LYS A 221 1.69 -9.27 -0.12
C LYS A 221 1.31 -8.25 0.96
N GLY A 222 0.54 -8.70 1.94
CA GLY A 222 0.00 -7.86 3.01
C GLY A 222 -1.52 -7.91 3.18
N TRP A 223 -2.21 -8.97 2.72
CA TRP A 223 -3.60 -9.18 3.17
C TRP A 223 -3.64 -9.16 4.70
N SER A 224 -4.56 -8.41 5.27
CA SER A 224 -4.98 -8.62 6.64
C SER A 224 -5.97 -9.78 6.70
N LEU A 225 -6.26 -10.28 7.89
CA LEU A 225 -7.40 -11.19 8.10
C LEU A 225 -8.71 -10.58 7.56
N GLY A 226 -8.89 -9.26 7.69
CA GLY A 226 -10.07 -8.56 7.18
C GLY A 226 -10.20 -8.62 5.67
N ASP A 227 -9.09 -8.52 4.94
CA ASP A 227 -9.07 -8.64 3.47
C ASP A 227 -9.42 -10.06 3.03
N LEU A 228 -8.89 -11.07 3.72
CA LEU A 228 -9.23 -12.47 3.48
C LEU A 228 -10.74 -12.72 3.68
N LEU A 229 -11.30 -12.29 4.81
CA LEU A 229 -12.73 -12.44 5.08
C LEU A 229 -13.58 -11.68 4.08
N GLY A 230 -13.18 -10.45 3.74
CA GLY A 230 -13.83 -9.65 2.70
C GLY A 230 -13.88 -10.37 1.36
N PHE A 231 -12.76 -10.92 0.89
CA PHE A 231 -12.71 -11.68 -0.36
C PHE A 231 -13.60 -12.93 -0.31
N LEU A 232 -13.49 -13.73 0.76
CA LEU A 232 -14.25 -14.97 0.90
C LEU A 232 -15.77 -14.71 0.97
N ASP A 233 -16.23 -13.68 1.70
CA ASP A 233 -17.63 -13.27 1.75
C ASP A 233 -18.14 -12.74 0.39
N HIS A 234 -17.26 -12.31 -0.51
CA HIS A 234 -17.61 -11.83 -1.86
C HIS A 234 -17.64 -12.92 -2.94
N ILE A 235 -17.18 -14.15 -2.66
CA ILE A 235 -17.26 -15.31 -3.58
C ILE A 235 -18.66 -15.48 -4.22
N PRO A 236 -19.79 -15.32 -3.51
CA PRO A 236 -21.13 -15.46 -4.10
C PRO A 236 -21.39 -14.57 -5.33
N VAL A 237 -20.70 -13.43 -5.46
CA VAL A 237 -20.82 -12.57 -6.64
C VAL A 237 -20.31 -13.28 -7.89
N GLY A 238 -19.17 -13.97 -7.80
CA GLY A 238 -18.60 -14.76 -8.90
C GLY A 238 -19.45 -15.98 -9.25
N LEU A 239 -20.11 -16.59 -8.25
CA LEU A 239 -21.01 -17.72 -8.42
C LEU A 239 -22.24 -17.41 -9.30
N LYS A 240 -22.55 -16.14 -9.57
CA LYS A 240 -23.59 -15.76 -10.57
C LYS A 240 -23.30 -16.28 -11.98
N ARG A 241 -22.03 -16.56 -12.31
CA ARG A 241 -21.59 -17.15 -13.58
C ARG A 241 -21.24 -18.63 -13.45
N TRP A 242 -21.66 -19.29 -12.36
CA TRP A 242 -21.45 -20.72 -12.18
C TRP A 242 -22.10 -21.53 -13.30
N THR A 243 -21.36 -22.46 -13.88
CA THR A 243 -21.84 -23.23 -15.03
C THR A 243 -22.68 -24.41 -14.56
N TRP A 244 -23.97 -24.35 -14.88
CA TRP A 244 -24.95 -25.40 -14.65
C TRP A 244 -25.95 -25.40 -15.81
N GLU A 245 -25.79 -26.33 -16.73
CA GLU A 245 -26.55 -26.37 -17.98
C GLU A 245 -27.33 -27.67 -18.09
N ASP A 246 -28.59 -27.60 -18.50
CA ASP A 246 -29.41 -28.78 -18.80
C ASP A 246 -29.36 -29.16 -20.29
N ALA A 247 -28.93 -28.23 -21.14
CA ALA A 247 -28.67 -28.44 -22.56
C ALA A 247 -27.47 -27.58 -23.00
N GLY A 248 -26.71 -28.05 -23.99
CA GLY A 248 -25.57 -27.32 -24.52
C GLY A 248 -25.96 -25.96 -25.11
N ARG A 249 -25.18 -24.92 -24.83
CA ARG A 249 -25.45 -23.55 -25.28
C ARG A 249 -25.13 -23.28 -26.76
N THR A 250 -24.44 -24.20 -27.41
CA THR A 250 -24.09 -24.14 -28.84
C THR A 250 -24.49 -25.42 -29.55
N LYS A 251 -24.71 -25.34 -30.86
CA LYS A 251 -25.14 -26.47 -31.68
C LYS A 251 -24.13 -27.63 -31.56
N GLY A 252 -24.58 -28.76 -31.00
CA GLY A 252 -23.77 -29.97 -30.82
C GLY A 252 -22.85 -29.97 -29.59
N ALA A 253 -22.95 -28.98 -28.69
CA ALA A 253 -22.24 -29.03 -27.42
C ALA A 253 -23.01 -29.88 -26.39
N GLU A 254 -22.26 -30.61 -25.58
CA GLU A 254 -22.79 -31.28 -24.39
C GLU A 254 -23.02 -30.25 -23.27
N PRO A 255 -24.07 -30.40 -22.45
CA PRO A 255 -24.30 -29.55 -21.29
C PRO A 255 -23.15 -29.69 -20.27
N VAL A 256 -22.67 -28.56 -19.75
CA VAL A 256 -21.65 -28.55 -18.69
C VAL A 256 -22.27 -28.21 -17.35
N LYS A 257 -21.88 -28.97 -16.31
CA LYS A 257 -22.20 -28.69 -14.90
C LYS A 257 -20.91 -28.69 -14.10
N TRP A 258 -20.75 -27.72 -13.19
CA TRP A 258 -19.64 -27.69 -12.23
C TRP A 258 -20.16 -28.15 -10.85
N PRO A 259 -20.03 -29.45 -10.50
CA PRO A 259 -20.63 -29.99 -9.28
C PRO A 259 -19.75 -29.76 -8.04
N VAL A 260 -20.37 -29.33 -6.94
CA VAL A 260 -19.76 -29.30 -5.60
C VAL A 260 -20.49 -30.31 -4.71
N MET A 261 -19.84 -31.45 -4.44
CA MET A 261 -20.49 -32.63 -3.86
C MET A 261 -20.03 -32.97 -2.44
N ASN A 262 -18.93 -32.38 -1.99
CA ASN A 262 -18.26 -32.65 -0.72
C ASN A 262 -17.30 -31.51 -0.35
N GLU A 263 -16.65 -31.63 0.80
CA GLU A 263 -15.68 -30.67 1.34
C GLU A 263 -14.47 -30.50 0.42
N TYR A 264 -13.93 -31.59 -0.14
CA TYR A 264 -12.81 -31.56 -1.07
C TYR A 264 -13.07 -30.70 -2.31
N HIS A 265 -14.28 -30.72 -2.88
CA HIS A 265 -14.61 -29.86 -4.02
C HIS A 265 -14.60 -28.37 -3.63
N VAL A 266 -15.00 -28.04 -2.41
CA VAL A 266 -14.95 -26.68 -1.88
C VAL A 266 -13.51 -26.26 -1.61
N GLN A 267 -12.68 -27.14 -1.03
CA GLN A 267 -11.25 -26.92 -0.83
C GLN A 267 -10.55 -26.62 -2.17
N ASN A 268 -10.79 -27.43 -3.20
CA ASN A 268 -10.25 -27.22 -4.55
C ASN A 268 -10.69 -25.88 -5.14
N LEU A 269 -11.96 -25.51 -4.99
CA LEU A 269 -12.46 -24.21 -5.44
C LEU A 269 -11.73 -23.06 -4.74
N LEU A 270 -11.61 -23.12 -3.41
CA LEU A 270 -10.90 -22.10 -2.64
C LEU A 270 -9.42 -22.04 -3.02
N TYR A 271 -8.76 -23.18 -3.22
CA TYR A 271 -7.37 -23.23 -3.67
C TYR A 271 -7.20 -22.52 -5.02
N VAL A 272 -8.06 -22.79 -6.01
CA VAL A 272 -8.02 -22.12 -7.32
C VAL A 272 -8.21 -20.61 -7.20
N LEU A 273 -9.05 -20.15 -6.27
CA LEU A 273 -9.30 -18.72 -6.05
C LEU A 273 -8.16 -18.02 -5.28
N LEU A 274 -7.52 -18.72 -4.35
CA LEU A 274 -6.54 -18.15 -3.43
C LEU A 274 -5.09 -18.32 -3.89
N ALA A 275 -4.73 -19.39 -4.59
CA ALA A 275 -3.35 -19.64 -5.04
C ALA A 275 -2.76 -18.52 -5.93
N PRO A 276 -3.52 -17.82 -6.80
CA PRO A 276 -3.01 -16.66 -7.53
C PRO A 276 -2.65 -15.46 -6.64
N ILE A 277 -3.14 -15.44 -5.40
CA ILE A 277 -2.95 -14.37 -4.41
C ILE A 277 -1.88 -14.79 -3.39
N PHE A 278 -1.94 -16.04 -2.93
CA PHE A 278 -1.07 -16.63 -1.92
C PHE A 278 -0.22 -17.73 -2.57
N ASN A 279 0.92 -17.35 -3.12
CA ASN A 279 1.83 -18.29 -3.81
C ASN A 279 2.41 -19.37 -2.88
N ASP A 280 2.28 -19.20 -1.56
CA ASP A 280 2.74 -20.10 -0.51
C ASP A 280 1.60 -20.90 0.14
N ILE A 281 0.37 -20.84 -0.39
CA ILE A 281 -0.74 -21.67 0.09
C ILE A 281 -0.33 -23.14 0.12
N ALA A 282 -0.63 -23.80 1.25
CA ALA A 282 -0.43 -25.22 1.43
C ALA A 282 -1.78 -25.90 1.63
N ASP A 283 -2.01 -27.01 0.96
CA ASP A 283 -3.19 -27.86 1.10
C ASP A 283 -2.85 -29.15 1.88
N GLU A 284 -3.85 -29.69 2.59
CA GLU A 284 -3.79 -30.98 3.28
C GLU A 284 -2.57 -31.16 4.21
N VAL A 285 -2.30 -30.16 5.06
CA VAL A 285 -1.13 -30.21 5.95
C VAL A 285 -1.40 -31.13 7.14
N ASN A 286 -0.71 -32.27 7.18
CA ASN A 286 -0.77 -33.20 8.29
C ASN A 286 -0.05 -32.65 9.53
N LEU A 287 -0.71 -32.73 10.68
CA LEU A 287 -0.17 -32.28 11.97
C LEU A 287 0.37 -33.45 12.80
N GLN A 288 1.05 -33.12 13.91
CA GLN A 288 1.45 -34.15 14.87
C GLN A 288 0.21 -34.86 15.45
N PRO A 289 0.27 -36.20 15.64
CA PRO A 289 -0.83 -36.94 16.25
C PRO A 289 -1.17 -36.44 17.65
N VAL A 290 -2.45 -36.24 17.92
CA VAL A 290 -2.98 -35.90 19.24
C VAL A 290 -3.72 -37.12 19.78
N GLY A 291 -2.99 -37.94 20.55
CA GLY A 291 -3.50 -39.23 21.02
C GLY A 291 -3.75 -40.19 19.85
N GLN A 292 -5.01 -40.58 19.64
CA GLN A 292 -5.43 -41.46 18.52
C GLN A 292 -5.92 -40.69 17.29
N LYS A 293 -5.89 -39.35 17.31
CA LYS A 293 -6.30 -38.51 16.18
C LYS A 293 -5.08 -38.03 15.42
N ASN A 294 -5.20 -38.05 14.09
CA ASN A 294 -4.22 -37.48 13.16
C ASN A 294 -4.87 -36.27 12.49
N PRO A 295 -4.78 -35.08 13.09
CA PRO A 295 -5.41 -33.90 12.54
C PRO A 295 -4.71 -33.46 11.25
N ARG A 296 -5.50 -32.87 10.36
CA ARG A 296 -5.05 -32.38 9.06
C ARG A 296 -5.72 -31.05 8.79
N ILE A 297 -4.93 -30.04 8.47
CA ILE A 297 -5.42 -28.75 8.03
C ILE A 297 -5.85 -28.84 6.58
N ASP A 298 -7.04 -28.35 6.26
CA ASP A 298 -7.58 -28.31 4.90
C ASP A 298 -6.75 -27.38 4.00
N LEU A 299 -6.67 -26.10 4.35
CA LEU A 299 -5.86 -25.10 3.67
C LEU A 299 -5.13 -24.22 4.69
N TYR A 300 -3.85 -23.96 4.45
CA TYR A 300 -3.02 -23.09 5.26
C TYR A 300 -2.39 -22.00 4.41
N LEU A 301 -2.47 -20.75 4.87
CA LEU A 301 -1.88 -19.56 4.28
C LEU A 301 -0.69 -19.12 5.15
N PRO A 302 0.56 -19.53 4.85
CA PRO A 302 1.70 -19.23 5.71
C PRO A 302 1.96 -17.74 5.84
N SER A 303 1.82 -16.96 4.76
CA SER A 303 2.01 -15.51 4.76
C SER A 303 1.08 -14.76 5.73
N LEU A 304 -0.09 -15.33 6.05
CA LEU A 304 -1.06 -14.78 7.01
C LEU A 304 -1.07 -15.52 8.33
N HIS A 305 -0.26 -16.56 8.47
CA HIS A 305 -0.34 -17.53 9.56
C HIS A 305 -1.81 -17.94 9.84
N THR A 306 -2.55 -18.27 8.78
CA THR A 306 -4.01 -18.48 8.84
C THR A 306 -4.39 -19.85 8.28
N ILE A 307 -5.19 -20.59 9.03
CA ILE A 307 -5.85 -21.84 8.65
C ILE A 307 -7.25 -21.53 8.12
N ILE A 308 -7.62 -22.12 6.99
CA ILE A 308 -8.99 -22.13 6.49
C ILE A 308 -9.56 -23.55 6.66
N GLU A 309 -10.52 -23.67 7.57
CA GLU A 309 -11.25 -24.91 7.85
C GLU A 309 -12.51 -24.98 7.00
N VAL A 310 -12.64 -25.99 6.15
CA VAL A 310 -13.72 -26.08 5.16
C VAL A 310 -14.77 -27.09 5.60
N LYS A 311 -16.01 -26.61 5.76
CA LYS A 311 -17.16 -27.47 6.03
C LYS A 311 -18.16 -27.46 4.88
N TYR A 312 -18.77 -28.62 4.64
CA TYR A 312 -19.79 -28.78 3.61
C TYR A 312 -21.07 -29.33 4.23
N ARG A 313 -22.16 -28.60 4.02
CA ARG A 313 -23.48 -29.02 4.44
C ARG A 313 -24.30 -29.46 3.24
N LYS A 314 -24.27 -30.77 2.98
CA LYS A 314 -25.00 -31.40 1.87
C LYS A 314 -26.51 -31.22 1.96
N ASN A 315 -27.09 -31.51 3.13
CA ASN A 315 -28.53 -31.53 3.35
C ASN A 315 -28.85 -31.29 4.83
N VAL A 316 -30.15 -31.29 5.16
CA VAL A 316 -30.64 -31.01 6.52
C VAL A 316 -30.27 -32.07 7.56
N LYS A 317 -29.76 -33.25 7.17
CA LYS A 317 -29.35 -34.30 8.11
C LYS A 317 -28.14 -33.87 8.96
N LYS A 318 -27.21 -33.10 8.38
CA LYS A 318 -26.10 -32.50 9.13
C LYS A 318 -26.60 -31.15 9.68
N SER A 319 -26.79 -31.08 10.99
CA SER A 319 -27.33 -29.89 11.64
C SER A 319 -26.25 -28.83 11.86
N PHE A 320 -26.64 -27.56 11.96
CA PHE A 320 -25.71 -26.49 12.33
C PHE A 320 -25.01 -26.74 13.68
N PRO A 321 -25.69 -27.22 14.74
CA PRO A 321 -25.01 -27.61 15.98
C PRO A 321 -23.96 -28.70 15.81
N ALA A 322 -24.19 -29.69 14.94
CA ALA A 322 -23.19 -30.73 14.66
C ALA A 322 -21.95 -30.13 14.00
N LEU A 323 -22.13 -29.21 13.04
CA LEU A 323 -21.02 -28.48 12.40
C LEU A 323 -20.25 -27.62 13.40
N VAL A 324 -20.93 -26.92 14.31
CA VAL A 324 -20.28 -26.15 15.38
C VAL A 324 -19.40 -27.06 16.24
N GLY A 325 -19.88 -28.26 16.59
CA GLY A 325 -19.12 -29.24 17.35
C GLY A 325 -17.86 -29.72 16.63
N GLU A 326 -17.96 -30.02 15.33
CA GLU A 326 -16.81 -30.39 14.50
C GLU A 326 -15.78 -29.26 14.43
N ILE A 327 -16.22 -28.02 14.17
CA ILE A 327 -15.32 -26.85 14.11
C ILE A 327 -14.57 -26.63 15.43
N ALA A 328 -15.26 -26.77 16.57
CA ALA A 328 -14.64 -26.63 17.88
C ALA A 328 -13.59 -27.72 18.15
N GLU A 329 -13.86 -28.94 17.69
CA GLU A 329 -12.93 -30.07 17.77
C GLU A 329 -11.68 -29.82 16.92
N ASP A 330 -11.85 -29.43 15.66
CA ASP A 330 -10.74 -29.18 14.73
C ASP A 330 -9.86 -28.03 15.22
N ALA A 331 -10.46 -26.92 15.67
CA ALA A 331 -9.72 -25.79 16.23
C ALA A 331 -8.87 -26.19 17.46
N SER A 332 -9.42 -27.05 18.32
CA SER A 332 -8.69 -27.56 19.49
C SER A 332 -7.51 -28.45 19.08
N LEU A 333 -7.67 -29.25 18.02
CA LEU A 333 -6.62 -30.11 17.50
C LEU A 333 -5.50 -29.32 16.81
N TYR A 334 -5.84 -28.28 16.05
CA TYR A 334 -4.85 -27.40 15.41
C TYR A 334 -3.97 -26.70 16.44
N ARG A 335 -4.57 -26.28 17.56
CA ARG A 335 -3.83 -25.62 18.64
C ARG A 335 -2.92 -26.52 19.46
N ALA A 336 -3.15 -27.83 19.41
CA ALA A 336 -2.30 -28.78 20.11
C ALA A 336 -0.93 -28.94 19.41
N ASP A 337 -0.81 -28.51 18.15
CA ASP A 337 0.46 -28.50 17.41
C ASP A 337 1.20 -27.18 17.66
N GLU A 338 2.43 -27.26 18.17
CA GLU A 338 3.25 -26.08 18.53
C GLU A 338 3.44 -25.10 17.38
N LYS A 339 3.45 -25.59 16.13
CA LYS A 339 3.64 -24.74 14.94
C LYS A 339 2.40 -23.90 14.61
N TYR A 340 1.22 -24.32 15.05
CA TYR A 340 -0.06 -23.74 14.65
C TYR A 340 -0.90 -23.25 15.84
N MET A 341 -0.32 -23.28 17.06
CA MET A 341 -0.99 -22.90 18.31
C MET A 341 -1.59 -21.49 18.27
N ASP A 342 -0.89 -20.55 17.63
CA ASP A 342 -1.26 -19.14 17.46
C ASP A 342 -1.76 -18.81 16.04
N ALA A 343 -1.97 -19.81 15.19
CA ALA A 343 -2.54 -19.60 13.87
C ALA A 343 -3.96 -19.04 13.96
N LEU A 344 -4.27 -18.09 13.09
CA LEU A 344 -5.63 -17.59 12.92
C LEU A 344 -6.48 -18.67 12.27
N ILE A 345 -7.70 -18.89 12.73
CA ILE A 345 -8.59 -19.92 12.17
C ILE A 345 -9.83 -19.26 11.55
N VAL A 346 -10.02 -19.48 10.24
CA VAL A 346 -11.20 -19.06 9.49
C VAL A 346 -12.01 -20.27 9.11
N THR A 347 -13.26 -20.33 9.55
CA THR A 347 -14.21 -21.35 9.07
C THR A 347 -14.86 -20.89 7.77
N PHE A 348 -14.89 -21.76 6.77
CA PHE A 348 -15.65 -21.59 5.54
C PHE A 348 -16.70 -22.68 5.39
N LEU A 349 -17.99 -22.32 5.49
CA LEU A 349 -19.11 -23.24 5.31
C LEU A 349 -19.74 -23.08 3.93
N TRP A 350 -19.76 -24.15 3.14
CA TRP A 350 -20.60 -24.26 1.94
C TRP A 350 -21.93 -24.94 2.27
N ASP A 351 -23.04 -24.20 2.21
CA ASP A 351 -24.38 -24.69 2.53
C ASP A 351 -25.20 -24.97 1.27
N CYS A 352 -25.37 -26.26 0.93
CA CYS A 352 -26.21 -26.67 -0.20
C CYS A 352 -27.69 -26.46 0.06
N THR A 353 -28.16 -26.38 1.32
CA THR A 353 -29.59 -26.20 1.59
C THR A 353 -30.04 -24.75 1.49
N ARG A 354 -29.10 -23.81 1.40
CA ARG A 354 -29.38 -22.36 1.32
C ARG A 354 -30.25 -21.87 2.49
N ALA A 355 -30.02 -22.40 3.70
CA ALA A 355 -30.79 -22.03 4.90
C ALA A 355 -30.33 -20.67 5.44
N THR A 356 -30.44 -19.63 4.63
CA THR A 356 -29.87 -18.29 4.88
C THR A 356 -30.37 -17.66 6.19
N GLN A 357 -31.57 -17.99 6.63
CA GLN A 357 -32.12 -17.55 7.91
C GLN A 357 -31.30 -18.03 9.13
N GLU A 358 -30.60 -19.16 9.01
CA GLU A 358 -29.78 -19.73 10.09
C GLU A 358 -28.32 -19.23 10.04
N HIS A 359 -27.88 -18.67 8.90
CA HIS A 359 -26.46 -18.35 8.66
C HIS A 359 -25.92 -17.32 9.65
N ALA A 360 -26.68 -16.27 9.98
CA ALA A 360 -26.25 -15.25 10.94
C ALA A 360 -26.03 -15.84 12.33
N LYS A 361 -26.97 -16.66 12.81
CA LYS A 361 -26.89 -17.33 14.11
C LYS A 361 -25.75 -18.35 14.15
N PHE A 362 -25.52 -19.07 13.06
CA PHE A 362 -24.38 -19.97 12.94
C PHE A 362 -23.05 -19.21 12.99
N LYS A 363 -22.89 -18.14 12.20
CA LYS A 363 -21.69 -17.28 12.24
C LYS A 363 -21.42 -16.76 13.65
N GLU A 364 -22.45 -16.24 14.33
CA GLU A 364 -22.35 -15.76 15.70
C GLU A 364 -21.91 -16.87 16.67
N GLY A 365 -22.46 -18.07 16.54
CA GLY A 365 -22.11 -19.21 17.39
C GLY A 365 -20.65 -19.66 17.19
N VAL A 366 -20.20 -19.74 15.94
CA VAL A 366 -18.82 -20.15 15.60
C VAL A 366 -17.80 -19.12 16.08
N LEU A 367 -18.08 -17.82 15.91
CA LEU A 367 -17.17 -16.75 16.35
C LEU A 367 -17.03 -16.63 17.88
N LYS A 368 -17.89 -17.30 18.65
CA LYS A 368 -17.76 -17.40 20.12
C LYS A 368 -16.86 -18.55 20.58
N ILE A 369 -16.48 -19.46 19.67
CA ILE A 369 -15.54 -20.54 19.97
C ILE A 369 -14.15 -19.91 20.14
N ASP A 370 -13.47 -20.29 21.21
CA ASP A 370 -12.15 -19.75 21.50
C ASP A 370 -11.18 -19.99 20.34
N GLY A 371 -10.54 -18.89 19.94
CA GLY A 371 -9.63 -18.76 18.82
C GLY A 371 -10.16 -19.18 17.44
N ILE A 372 -11.48 -19.12 17.19
CA ILE A 372 -11.93 -18.89 15.82
C ILE A 372 -11.88 -17.39 15.54
N ASN A 373 -11.20 -17.00 14.46
CA ASN A 373 -10.96 -15.61 14.10
C ASN A 373 -11.88 -15.11 12.98
N GLY A 374 -12.52 -16.02 12.24
CA GLY A 374 -13.44 -15.66 11.17
C GLY A 374 -14.41 -16.79 10.80
N CYS A 375 -15.58 -16.43 10.29
CA CYS A 375 -16.57 -17.40 9.82
C CYS A 375 -17.32 -16.86 8.58
N VAL A 376 -17.15 -17.56 7.47
CA VAL A 376 -17.76 -17.28 6.18
C VAL A 376 -18.75 -18.39 5.85
N VAL A 377 -19.95 -18.03 5.41
CA VAL A 377 -20.98 -18.99 5.01
C VAL A 377 -21.45 -18.62 3.62
N VAL A 378 -21.29 -19.54 2.68
CA VAL A 378 -21.65 -19.37 1.27
C VAL A 378 -22.72 -20.40 0.92
N SER A 379 -23.84 -19.92 0.37
CA SER A 379 -24.88 -20.81 -0.18
C SER A 379 -24.45 -21.34 -1.54
N ALA A 380 -24.76 -22.60 -1.83
CA ALA A 380 -24.61 -23.13 -3.18
C ALA A 380 -25.43 -22.29 -4.20
N PRO A 381 -24.91 -22.05 -5.42
CA PRO A 381 -25.59 -21.29 -6.47
C PRO A 381 -27.02 -21.76 -6.66
N SER A 382 -27.98 -20.84 -6.80
CA SER A 382 -29.41 -21.18 -6.94
C SER A 382 -29.73 -22.05 -8.16
N THR A 383 -28.87 -21.99 -9.18
CA THR A 383 -28.95 -22.76 -10.42
C THR A 383 -28.66 -24.24 -10.24
N MET A 384 -27.93 -24.64 -9.18
CA MET A 384 -27.69 -26.05 -8.90
C MET A 384 -28.97 -26.73 -8.38
N ASP A 385 -29.29 -27.91 -8.90
CA ASP A 385 -30.36 -28.75 -8.35
C ASP A 385 -29.93 -29.28 -6.98
N GLY A 386 -30.77 -29.09 -5.97
CA GLY A 386 -30.50 -29.42 -4.56
C GLY A 386 -30.77 -30.86 -4.18
#